data_AF-K1KVF8-F1
#
_entry.id   AF-K1KVF8-F1
#
_cell.length_a   1.000
_cell.length_b   1.000
_cell.length_c   1.000
_cell.angle_alpha   90.00
_cell.angle_beta   90.00
_cell.angle_gamma   90.00
#
_symmetry.space_group_name_H-M   'P 1'
#
loop_
_entity.id
_entity.type
_entity.pdbx_description
1 polymer ?
#
loop_
_entity_poly.entity_id
_entity_poly.type
_entity_poly.pdbx_seq_one_letter_code
_entity_poly.pdbx_strand_id
1 'polypeptide(L)'
;MSLIEIISTGSVAPFCSKRHYSNRMLGGEQMRIYPDCSVIKKTIEVGGLSKAELIQRLQQSSISLNQYGEKLLYDDRFTTSEIKYSLEIVELLVRDLGFPNGATLPEIYKQANELRLQLCPPELGPYLRLEYVDQVEGNSGNPSQKNEAPSGSITIASEIISDEDSFPKGFYVRKVDGVLWLRGYVADNLHVWNPDTRFIFKTDNDY
;
A
#
# COMPACT_ATOMS: atom_id res chain seq x y z
N MET A 1 -58.70 -51.93 -10.42
CA MET A 1 -59.42 -50.93 -11.21
C MET A 1 -58.46 -49.80 -11.54
N SER A 2 -58.22 -49.60 -12.86
CA SER A 2 -57.70 -48.42 -13.59
C SER A 2 -56.55 -47.59 -12.98
N LEU A 3 -55.31 -47.61 -13.50
CA LEU A 3 -54.77 -46.90 -14.69
C LEU A 3 -55.13 -45.40 -14.76
N ILE A 4 -54.10 -44.54 -14.72
CA ILE A 4 -53.67 -43.62 -15.81
C ILE A 4 -52.28 -43.03 -15.46
N GLU A 5 -51.33 -43.20 -16.39
CA GLU A 5 -50.06 -42.45 -16.52
C GLU A 5 -50.31 -41.16 -17.31
N ILE A 6 -49.62 -40.06 -16.96
CA ILE A 6 -49.25 -39.01 -17.93
C ILE A 6 -47.82 -38.56 -17.64
N ILE A 7 -46.93 -38.80 -18.60
CA ILE A 7 -45.59 -38.23 -18.72
C ILE A 7 -45.73 -36.91 -19.48
N SER A 8 -45.09 -35.83 -19.02
CA SER A 8 -44.73 -34.72 -19.91
C SER A 8 -43.46 -34.00 -19.44
N THR A 9 -42.63 -33.73 -20.44
CA THR A 9 -41.24 -33.26 -20.49
C THR A 9 -41.04 -31.75 -20.25
N GLY A 10 -39.80 -31.36 -19.87
CA GLY A 10 -39.21 -30.03 -20.14
C GLY A 10 -38.99 -29.18 -18.89
N SER A 11 -37.80 -29.16 -18.27
CA SER A 11 -36.57 -28.43 -18.65
C SER A 11 -36.69 -26.89 -18.66
N VAL A 12 -36.30 -26.33 -17.50
CA VAL A 12 -35.66 -25.03 -17.18
C VAL A 12 -35.68 -23.90 -18.23
N ALA A 13 -36.32 -22.79 -17.85
CA ALA A 13 -36.14 -21.47 -18.47
C ALA A 13 -35.38 -20.53 -17.50
N PRO A 14 -34.43 -19.69 -17.98
CA PRO A 14 -33.69 -18.77 -17.14
C PRO A 14 -34.44 -17.44 -16.99
N PHE A 15 -34.65 -16.99 -15.74
CA PHE A 15 -35.20 -15.67 -15.47
C PHE A 15 -34.06 -14.63 -15.45
N CYS A 16 -33.91 -13.92 -16.57
CA CYS A 16 -33.10 -12.72 -16.68
C CYS A 16 -33.88 -11.55 -16.02
N SER A 17 -33.35 -11.00 -14.92
CA SER A 17 -33.84 -9.74 -14.36
C SER A 17 -32.67 -8.76 -14.27
N LYS A 18 -32.61 -7.85 -15.26
CA LYS A 18 -31.82 -6.62 -15.19
C LYS A 18 -32.45 -5.73 -14.11
N ARG A 19 -31.82 -5.61 -12.94
CA ARG A 19 -32.10 -4.49 -12.04
C ARG A 19 -31.30 -3.29 -12.50
N HIS A 20 -31.97 -2.41 -13.25
CA HIS A 20 -31.57 -1.02 -13.37
C HIS A 20 -31.69 -0.38 -11.98
N TYR A 21 -30.56 -0.19 -11.30
CA TYR A 21 -30.51 0.72 -10.15
C TYR A 21 -30.50 2.15 -10.69
N SER A 22 -31.68 2.77 -10.65
CA SER A 22 -31.86 4.20 -10.85
C SER A 22 -31.20 4.95 -9.68
N ASN A 23 -29.95 5.36 -9.85
CA ASN A 23 -29.33 6.33 -8.97
C ASN A 23 -29.87 7.73 -9.28
N ARG A 24 -30.87 8.16 -8.51
CA ARG A 24 -31.18 9.58 -8.33
C ARG A 24 -30.65 9.98 -6.94
N MET A 25 -29.39 10.38 -6.88
CA MET A 25 -28.80 11.02 -5.70
C MET A 25 -28.61 12.51 -5.99
N LEU A 26 -29.26 13.34 -5.19
CA LEU A 26 -29.14 14.79 -5.22
C LEU A 26 -27.84 15.18 -4.49
N GLY A 27 -26.93 15.87 -5.19
CA GLY A 27 -25.73 16.48 -4.59
C GLY A 27 -24.55 15.53 -4.34
N GLY A 28 -24.19 14.69 -5.32
CA GLY A 28 -23.00 13.84 -5.20
C GLY A 28 -21.74 14.59 -5.61
N GLU A 29 -20.86 14.92 -4.67
CA GLU A 29 -19.44 15.04 -5.02
C GLU A 29 -19.00 13.69 -5.59
N GLN A 30 -18.72 13.63 -6.89
CA GLN A 30 -18.06 12.45 -7.46
C GLN A 30 -16.72 12.29 -6.73
N MET A 31 -16.54 11.15 -6.06
CA MET A 31 -15.28 10.81 -5.42
C MET A 31 -14.21 10.77 -6.50
N ARG A 32 -13.34 11.77 -6.51
CA ARG A 32 -12.22 11.83 -7.45
C ARG A 32 -11.14 10.88 -6.95
N ILE A 33 -10.76 9.95 -7.81
CA ILE A 33 -9.63 9.03 -7.58
C ILE A 33 -8.45 9.50 -8.41
N TYR A 34 -7.26 8.96 -8.16
CA TYR A 34 -6.07 9.24 -8.96
C TYR A 34 -6.35 8.95 -10.45
N PRO A 35 -5.92 9.82 -11.39
CA PRO A 35 -5.08 11.01 -11.22
C PRO A 35 -5.83 12.32 -10.91
N ASP A 36 -7.15 12.30 -10.76
CA ASP A 36 -8.00 13.49 -10.62
C ASP A 36 -8.19 13.98 -9.16
N CYS A 37 -7.45 13.40 -8.22
CA CYS A 37 -7.44 13.76 -6.81
C CYS A 37 -6.22 14.64 -6.45
N SER A 38 -6.23 15.22 -5.24
CA SER A 38 -5.05 15.94 -4.73
C SER A 38 -3.98 14.96 -4.29
N VAL A 39 -2.75 15.20 -4.73
CA VAL A 39 -1.62 14.29 -4.48
C VAL A 39 -0.38 15.06 -4.03
N ILE A 40 0.51 14.38 -3.30
CA ILE A 40 1.86 14.88 -3.03
C ILE A 40 2.81 14.11 -3.95
N LYS A 41 3.49 14.82 -4.86
CA LYS A 41 4.54 14.26 -5.72
C LYS A 41 5.91 14.70 -5.22
N LYS A 42 6.89 13.80 -5.27
CA LYS A 42 8.29 14.07 -4.92
C LYS A 42 9.21 13.26 -5.82
N THR A 43 10.43 13.74 -6.00
CA THR A 43 11.52 12.99 -6.62
C THR A 43 12.52 12.65 -5.53
N ILE A 44 12.82 11.37 -5.36
CA ILE A 44 13.76 10.86 -4.34
C ILE A 44 14.99 10.30 -5.04
N GLU A 45 16.18 10.63 -4.56
CA GLU A 45 17.43 10.02 -5.01
C GLU A 45 17.66 8.68 -4.28
N VAL A 46 17.86 7.61 -5.05
CA VAL A 46 18.01 6.24 -4.56
C VAL A 46 19.28 5.62 -5.13
N GLY A 47 19.86 4.65 -4.44
CA GLY A 47 21.07 3.95 -4.86
C GLY A 47 22.37 4.69 -4.55
N GLY A 48 23.49 4.15 -5.02
CA GLY A 48 24.83 4.72 -4.84
C GLY A 48 25.48 4.43 -3.49
N LEU A 49 24.84 3.66 -2.61
CA LEU A 49 25.41 3.14 -1.38
C LEU A 49 25.27 1.62 -1.39
N SER A 50 26.30 0.92 -0.92
CA SER A 50 26.15 -0.49 -0.54
C SER A 50 25.16 -0.63 0.62
N LYS A 51 24.60 -1.84 0.80
CA LYS A 51 23.74 -2.17 1.95
C LYS A 51 24.37 -1.77 3.29
N ALA A 52 25.66 -2.04 3.48
CA ALA A 52 26.38 -1.70 4.70
C ALA A 52 26.47 -0.19 4.94
N GLU A 53 26.79 0.59 3.90
CA GLU A 53 26.85 2.05 3.98
C GLU A 53 25.46 2.66 4.22
N LEU A 54 24.41 2.10 3.61
CA LEU A 54 23.03 2.53 3.82
C LEU A 54 22.59 2.30 5.27
N ILE A 55 22.88 1.13 5.83
CA ILE A 55 22.65 0.82 7.26
C ILE A 55 23.41 1.81 8.16
N GLN A 56 24.69 2.04 7.87
CA GLN A 56 25.51 2.98 8.64
C GLN A 56 24.93 4.40 8.57
N ARG A 57 24.43 4.83 7.41
CA ARG A 57 23.82 6.16 7.24
C ARG A 57 22.54 6.31 8.05
N LEU A 58 21.69 5.27 8.10
CA LEU A 58 20.49 5.25 8.94
C LEU A 58 20.86 5.42 10.43
N GLN A 59 21.86 4.69 10.90
CA GLN A 59 22.36 4.77 12.28
C GLN A 59 22.92 6.16 12.62
N GLN A 60 23.76 6.72 11.74
CA GLN A 60 24.33 8.07 11.92
C GLN A 60 23.24 9.16 11.96
N SER A 61 22.13 8.92 11.26
CA SER A 61 20.97 9.82 11.21
C SER A 61 19.97 9.57 12.35
N SER A 62 20.32 8.73 13.34
CA SER A 62 19.47 8.37 14.48
C SER A 62 18.11 7.81 14.08
N ILE A 63 18.02 7.14 12.92
CA ILE A 63 16.81 6.46 12.47
C ILE A 63 16.64 5.18 13.29
N SER A 64 15.46 5.03 13.89
CA SER A 64 15.09 3.82 14.62
C SER A 64 14.42 2.80 13.71
N LEU A 65 14.76 1.52 13.91
CA LEU A 65 14.11 0.40 13.25
C LEU A 65 13.35 -0.45 14.27
N ASN A 66 12.27 -1.11 13.84
CA ASN A 66 11.69 -2.22 14.59
C ASN A 66 12.26 -3.55 14.09
N GLN A 67 11.99 -4.64 14.82
CA GLN A 67 12.46 -5.99 14.45
C GLN A 67 12.14 -6.41 13.00
N TYR A 68 11.01 -5.95 12.46
CA TYR A 68 10.62 -6.25 11.08
C TYR A 68 11.39 -5.41 10.05
N GLY A 69 11.68 -4.15 10.38
CA GLY A 69 12.51 -3.29 9.55
C GLY A 69 13.93 -3.80 9.49
N GLU A 70 14.47 -4.25 10.62
CA GLU A 70 15.75 -4.95 10.68
C GLU A 70 15.71 -6.24 9.86
N LYS A 71 14.74 -7.13 10.10
CA LYS A 71 14.60 -8.39 9.36
C LYS A 71 14.56 -8.16 7.85
N LEU A 72 13.88 -7.12 7.37
CA LEU A 72 13.80 -6.79 5.95
C LEU A 72 15.12 -6.22 5.41
N LEU A 73 15.75 -5.29 6.14
CA LEU A 73 16.98 -4.60 5.71
C LEU A 73 18.21 -5.52 5.70
N TYR A 74 18.28 -6.45 6.65
CA TYR A 74 19.39 -7.41 6.79
C TYR A 74 19.18 -8.71 6.00
N ASP A 75 18.03 -8.90 5.33
CA ASP A 75 17.82 -10.07 4.47
C ASP A 75 18.78 -10.02 3.27
N ASP A 76 19.36 -11.16 2.91
CA ASP A 76 20.31 -11.26 1.80
C ASP A 76 19.69 -10.89 0.44
N ARG A 77 18.37 -11.09 0.29
CA ARG A 77 17.62 -10.73 -0.92
C ARG A 77 17.30 -9.24 -1.01
N PHE A 78 17.42 -8.48 0.09
CA PHE A 78 17.37 -7.03 0.01
C PHE A 78 18.63 -6.55 -0.72
N THR A 79 18.49 -5.89 -1.86
CA THR A 79 19.63 -5.39 -2.63
C THR A 79 19.59 -3.88 -2.73
N THR A 80 20.75 -3.28 -2.98
CA THR A 80 20.91 -1.84 -3.21
C THR A 80 21.53 -1.63 -4.58
N SER A 81 21.09 -0.58 -5.27
CA SER A 81 21.65 -0.22 -6.58
C SER A 81 23.01 0.47 -6.41
N GLU A 82 24.02 0.05 -7.18
CA GLU A 82 25.36 0.66 -7.17
C GLU A 82 25.35 2.07 -7.78
N ILE A 83 24.46 2.31 -8.74
CA ILE A 83 24.33 3.58 -9.45
C ILE A 83 23.17 4.36 -8.84
N LYS A 84 23.37 5.66 -8.61
CA LYS A 84 22.30 6.56 -8.17
C LYS A 84 21.29 6.79 -9.28
N TYR A 85 20.02 6.85 -8.92
CA TYR A 85 18.92 7.18 -9.82
C TYR A 85 17.85 7.98 -9.10
N SER A 86 17.14 8.79 -9.87
CA SER A 86 15.98 9.56 -9.39
C SER A 86 14.71 8.74 -9.57
N LEU A 87 13.86 8.71 -8.55
CA LEU A 87 12.56 8.03 -8.60
C LEU A 87 11.46 9.03 -8.27
N GLU A 88 10.51 9.21 -9.20
CA GLU A 88 9.30 9.99 -8.95
C GLU A 88 8.28 9.16 -8.19
N ILE A 89 7.84 9.70 -7.06
CA ILE A 89 6.85 9.10 -6.19
C ILE A 89 5.60 9.96 -6.09
N VAL A 90 4.49 9.28 -5.83
CA VAL A 90 3.23 9.89 -5.42
C VAL A 90 2.75 9.29 -4.10
N GLU A 91 2.36 10.15 -3.18
CA GLU A 91 1.71 9.78 -1.92
C GLU A 91 0.18 9.88 -2.08
N LEU A 92 -0.52 8.79 -1.83
CA LEU A 92 -1.97 8.64 -2.00
C LEU A 92 -2.61 7.99 -0.78
N LEU A 93 -3.85 8.34 -0.49
CA LEU A 93 -4.66 7.61 0.48
C LEU A 93 -5.26 6.38 -0.20
N VAL A 94 -5.59 5.34 0.58
CA VAL A 94 -6.26 4.15 0.05
C VAL A 94 -7.59 4.52 -0.65
N ARG A 95 -8.33 5.51 -0.13
CA ARG A 95 -9.53 6.02 -0.80
C ARG A 95 -9.25 6.69 -2.15
N ASP A 96 -8.08 7.31 -2.32
CA ASP A 96 -7.68 7.99 -3.55
C ASP A 96 -7.40 6.99 -4.68
N LEU A 97 -7.19 5.72 -4.35
CA LEU A 97 -7.12 4.62 -5.31
C LEU A 97 -8.51 4.10 -5.73
N GLY A 98 -9.58 4.55 -5.08
CA GLY A 98 -10.95 4.07 -5.32
C GLY A 98 -11.53 3.18 -4.23
N PHE A 99 -10.89 3.10 -3.06
CA PHE A 99 -11.33 2.24 -1.95
C PHE A 99 -11.83 3.05 -0.73
N PRO A 100 -13.05 3.61 -0.77
CA PRO A 100 -13.57 4.46 0.30
C PRO A 100 -13.80 3.72 1.62
N ASN A 101 -13.87 2.39 1.58
CA ASN A 101 -14.07 1.53 2.75
C ASN A 101 -12.80 0.74 3.12
N GLY A 102 -11.65 1.08 2.53
CA GLY A 102 -10.41 0.31 2.68
C GLY A 102 -10.29 -0.85 1.68
N ALA A 103 -9.11 -1.46 1.65
CA ALA A 103 -8.79 -2.56 0.74
C ALA A 103 -7.62 -3.40 1.26
N THR A 104 -7.52 -4.64 0.78
CA THR A 104 -6.38 -5.52 1.03
C THR A 104 -5.15 -5.11 0.22
N LEU A 105 -3.96 -5.53 0.64
CA LEU A 105 -2.72 -5.22 -0.09
C LEU A 105 -2.76 -5.71 -1.56
N PRO A 106 -3.25 -6.93 -1.87
CA PRO A 106 -3.41 -7.36 -3.27
C PRO A 106 -4.36 -6.49 -4.10
N GLU A 107 -5.48 -6.04 -3.52
CA GLU A 107 -6.43 -5.13 -4.19
C GLU A 107 -5.79 -3.77 -4.44
N ILE A 108 -5.07 -3.22 -3.46
CA ILE A 108 -4.33 -1.95 -3.57
C ILE A 108 -3.31 -2.04 -4.71
N TYR A 109 -2.50 -3.10 -4.75
CA TYR A 109 -1.44 -3.27 -5.76
C TYR A 109 -2.02 -3.47 -7.16
N LYS A 110 -3.09 -4.25 -7.27
CA LYS A 110 -3.80 -4.44 -8.54
C LYS A 110 -4.35 -3.11 -9.07
N GLN A 111 -5.04 -2.36 -8.21
CA GLN A 111 -5.64 -1.08 -8.58
C GLN A 111 -4.58 -0.03 -8.92
N ALA A 112 -3.47 0.02 -8.18
CA ALA A 112 -2.34 0.89 -8.50
C ALA A 112 -1.83 0.63 -9.92
N ASN A 113 -1.65 -0.64 -10.30
CA ASN A 113 -1.25 -1.01 -11.65
C ASN A 113 -2.28 -0.61 -12.72
N GLU A 114 -3.58 -0.79 -12.46
CA GLU A 114 -4.66 -0.32 -13.36
C GLU A 114 -4.64 1.21 -13.54
N LEU A 115 -4.21 1.94 -12.51
CA LEU A 115 -4.01 3.38 -12.50
C LEU A 115 -2.62 3.83 -13.01
N ARG A 116 -1.82 2.91 -13.58
CA ARG A 116 -0.45 3.14 -14.07
C ARG A 116 0.53 3.63 -13.01
N LEU A 117 0.27 3.26 -11.76
CA LEU A 117 1.21 3.36 -10.66
C LEU A 117 1.94 2.03 -10.52
N GLN A 118 3.23 2.09 -10.19
CA GLN A 118 4.05 0.90 -10.05
C GLN A 118 4.51 0.74 -8.59
N LEU A 119 4.88 -0.49 -8.22
CA LEU A 119 5.49 -0.76 -6.93
C LEU A 119 6.91 -0.20 -6.89
N CYS A 120 7.30 0.29 -5.73
CA CYS A 120 8.63 0.81 -5.46
C CYS A 120 9.65 -0.32 -5.25
N PRO A 121 10.93 -0.08 -5.56
CA PRO A 121 11.99 -0.98 -5.10
C PRO A 121 12.08 -0.93 -3.57
N PRO A 122 12.35 -2.06 -2.87
CA PRO A 122 12.45 -2.07 -1.41
C PRO A 122 13.47 -1.08 -0.85
N GLU A 123 14.55 -0.81 -1.58
CA GLU A 123 15.59 0.15 -1.16
C GLU A 123 15.08 1.59 -1.03
N LEU A 124 13.95 1.95 -1.67
CA LEU A 124 13.35 3.27 -1.50
C LEU A 124 13.03 3.58 -0.03
N GLY A 125 12.62 2.59 0.77
CA GLY A 125 12.23 2.81 2.17
C GLY A 125 13.31 3.53 3.00
N PRO A 126 14.54 2.97 3.09
CA PRO A 126 15.68 3.65 3.69
C PRO A 126 15.98 5.06 3.17
N TYR A 127 16.06 5.26 1.85
CA TYR A 127 16.37 6.56 1.27
C TYR A 127 15.28 7.59 1.56
N LEU A 128 14.01 7.19 1.38
CA LEU A 128 12.86 8.02 1.73
C LEU A 128 12.93 8.44 3.20
N ARG A 129 13.23 7.53 4.12
CA ARG A 129 13.32 7.90 5.54
C ARG A 129 14.40 8.95 5.79
N LEU A 130 15.57 8.78 5.18
CA LEU A 130 16.70 9.71 5.32
C LEU A 130 16.38 11.10 4.78
N GLU A 131 15.57 11.18 3.72
CA GLU A 131 15.15 12.46 3.15
C GLU A 131 13.96 13.10 3.89
N TYR A 132 13.03 12.28 4.38
CA TYR A 132 11.75 12.74 4.93
C TYR A 132 11.85 13.19 6.40
N VAL A 133 12.83 14.02 6.76
CA VAL A 133 13.11 14.40 8.16
C VAL A 133 12.00 15.25 8.80
N ASP A 134 11.28 16.04 8.00
CA ASP A 134 10.23 16.96 8.46
C ASP A 134 8.82 16.32 8.49
N GLN A 135 8.75 14.99 8.60
CA GLN A 135 7.47 14.29 8.74
C GLN A 135 6.72 14.80 9.97
N VAL A 136 5.43 15.09 9.80
CA VAL A 136 4.53 15.49 10.90
C VAL A 136 4.47 14.39 11.96
N GLU A 137 4.49 14.80 13.22
CA GLU A 137 4.38 13.89 14.37
C GLU A 137 3.08 13.09 14.28
N GLY A 138 3.20 11.77 14.29
CA GLY A 138 2.06 10.87 14.40
C GLY A 138 1.63 10.75 15.86
N ASN A 139 0.33 10.60 16.11
CA ASN A 139 -0.15 10.36 17.47
C ASN A 139 0.42 9.03 18.00
N SER A 140 0.89 8.99 19.24
CA SER A 140 1.31 7.76 19.94
C SER A 140 0.16 6.82 20.31
N GLY A 141 -1.02 6.99 19.68
CA GLY A 141 -2.33 6.49 20.08
C GLY A 141 -2.38 5.08 20.67
N ASN A 142 -3.29 4.91 21.64
CA ASN A 142 -3.45 3.74 22.50
C ASN A 142 -3.35 2.39 21.73
N PRO A 143 -2.69 1.35 22.31
CA PRO A 143 -2.56 0.00 21.74
C PRO A 143 -3.86 -0.73 21.39
N SER A 144 -5.02 -0.12 21.65
CA SER A 144 -6.35 -0.70 21.45
C SER A 144 -6.81 -0.70 19.99
N GLN A 145 -6.19 0.09 19.08
CA GLN A 145 -6.41 0.02 17.63
C GLN A 145 -5.52 -1.05 16.99
N LYS A 146 -5.68 -2.31 17.41
CA LYS A 146 -4.76 -3.41 17.11
C LYS A 146 -4.53 -3.73 15.63
N ASN A 147 -5.30 -3.13 14.71
CA ASN A 147 -5.30 -3.46 13.29
C ASN A 147 -5.33 -2.23 12.35
N GLU A 148 -5.00 -1.02 12.83
CA GLU A 148 -4.96 0.18 11.99
C GLU A 148 -3.53 0.61 11.68
N ALA A 149 -3.31 1.16 10.49
CA ALA A 149 -2.08 1.88 10.18
C ALA A 149 -1.91 3.03 11.19
N PRO A 150 -0.77 3.15 11.87
CA PRO A 150 -0.64 4.16 12.91
C PRO A 150 -0.79 5.58 12.34
N SER A 151 -1.48 6.46 13.07
CA SER A 151 -1.60 7.88 12.71
C SER A 151 -0.24 8.47 12.29
N GLY A 152 -0.22 9.15 11.14
CA GLY A 152 0.97 9.79 10.57
C GLY A 152 1.95 8.86 9.85
N SER A 153 1.69 7.55 9.79
CA SER A 153 2.53 6.62 9.01
C SER A 153 2.30 6.76 7.50
N ILE A 154 3.36 6.58 6.72
CA ILE A 154 3.28 6.47 5.27
C ILE A 154 3.93 5.15 4.87
N THR A 155 3.14 4.26 4.26
CA THR A 155 3.56 2.93 3.82
C THR A 155 4.17 3.01 2.42
N ILE A 156 5.30 2.33 2.19
CA ILE A 156 5.86 2.21 0.85
C ILE A 156 5.22 0.98 0.19
N ALA A 157 4.51 1.17 -0.92
CA ALA A 157 4.02 0.06 -1.75
C ALA A 157 5.19 -0.51 -2.53
N SER A 158 5.93 -1.45 -1.92
CA SER A 158 7.11 -2.06 -2.54
C SER A 158 6.85 -3.47 -3.05
N GLU A 159 7.71 -3.91 -3.96
CA GLU A 159 7.85 -5.33 -4.28
C GLU A 159 8.13 -6.13 -2.99
N ILE A 160 7.49 -7.30 -2.85
CA ILE A 160 7.67 -8.16 -1.68
C ILE A 160 8.91 -9.03 -1.85
N ILE A 161 9.69 -9.17 -0.78
CA ILE A 161 10.87 -10.06 -0.78
C ILE A 161 10.46 -11.53 -0.53
N SER A 162 9.34 -11.76 0.16
CA SER A 162 8.82 -13.09 0.46
C SER A 162 7.30 -13.10 0.59
N ASP A 163 6.69 -14.17 0.11
CA ASP A 163 5.27 -14.49 0.24
C ASP A 163 4.90 -15.06 1.62
N GLU A 164 5.87 -15.54 2.41
CA GLU A 164 5.65 -16.04 3.77
C GLU A 164 4.91 -15.03 4.66
N ASP A 165 3.80 -15.45 5.26
CA ASP A 165 2.93 -14.57 6.05
C ASP A 165 3.64 -13.92 7.24
N SER A 166 4.65 -14.58 7.83
CA SER A 166 5.42 -14.02 8.95
C SER A 166 6.60 -13.14 8.53
N PHE A 167 6.87 -13.05 7.23
CA PHE A 167 7.95 -12.25 6.67
C PHE A 167 7.46 -10.82 6.38
N PRO A 168 8.25 -9.77 6.70
CA PRO A 168 7.85 -8.39 6.44
C PRO A 168 7.54 -8.14 4.96
N LYS A 169 6.40 -7.49 4.69
CA LYS A 169 5.95 -7.23 3.32
C LYS A 169 6.53 -5.94 2.72
N GLY A 170 7.02 -5.04 3.56
CA GLY A 170 7.64 -3.79 3.14
C GLY A 170 7.95 -2.86 4.30
N PHE A 171 8.30 -1.63 3.98
CA PHE A 171 8.60 -0.57 4.94
C PHE A 171 7.46 0.44 5.06
N TYR A 172 7.40 1.12 6.21
CA TYR A 172 6.67 2.36 6.40
C TYR A 172 7.49 3.34 7.24
N VAL A 173 7.30 4.63 6.99
CA VAL A 173 7.95 5.72 7.71
C VAL A 173 6.98 6.36 8.69
N ARG A 174 7.46 6.65 9.91
CA ARG A 174 6.66 7.32 10.94
C ARG A 174 7.54 8.19 11.82
N LYS A 175 7.00 9.28 12.32
CA LYS A 175 7.56 10.02 13.45
C LYS A 175 6.66 9.83 14.66
N VAL A 176 7.20 9.35 15.78
CA VAL A 176 6.46 9.19 17.03
C VAL A 176 7.39 9.46 18.22
N ASP A 177 6.90 10.24 19.18
CA ASP A 177 7.65 10.74 20.34
C ASP A 177 8.95 11.45 19.93
N GLY A 178 8.92 12.19 18.81
CA GLY A 178 10.07 12.90 18.26
C GLY A 178 11.11 12.01 17.58
N VAL A 179 10.90 10.69 17.55
CA VAL A 179 11.80 9.71 16.94
C VAL A 179 11.39 9.44 15.50
N LEU A 180 12.35 9.49 14.57
CA LEU A 180 12.15 9.09 13.18
C LEU A 180 12.33 7.58 13.03
N TRP A 181 11.29 6.91 12.57
CA TRP A 181 11.26 5.46 12.40
C TRP A 181 11.21 5.05 10.93
N LEU A 182 12.00 4.02 10.61
CA LEU A 182 11.82 3.15 9.44
C LEU A 182 11.40 1.78 9.95
N ARG A 183 10.13 1.43 9.77
CA ARG A 183 9.58 0.19 10.31
C ARG A 183 9.21 -0.77 9.20
N GLY A 184 9.44 -2.06 9.44
CA GLY A 184 8.82 -3.12 8.66
C GLY A 184 7.42 -3.43 9.18
N TYR A 185 6.55 -3.90 8.29
CA TYR A 185 5.23 -4.41 8.64
C TYR A 185 5.03 -5.82 8.11
N VAL A 186 4.22 -6.59 8.82
CA VAL A 186 3.71 -7.89 8.39
C VAL A 186 2.21 -7.72 8.18
N ALA A 187 1.72 -8.20 7.04
CA ALA A 187 0.30 -8.23 6.73
C ALA A 187 0.05 -9.51 5.92
N ASP A 188 -0.98 -10.26 6.31
CA ASP A 188 -1.50 -11.30 5.43
C ASP A 188 -2.30 -10.67 4.28
N ASN A 189 -2.70 -11.49 3.31
CA ASN A 189 -3.47 -11.03 2.16
C ASN A 189 -4.93 -10.67 2.51
N LEU A 190 -5.37 -10.86 3.75
CA LEU A 190 -6.73 -10.60 4.22
C LEU A 190 -6.81 -9.29 5.04
N HIS A 191 -5.68 -8.73 5.45
CA HIS A 191 -5.61 -7.48 6.19
C HIS A 191 -6.14 -6.32 5.36
N VAL A 192 -7.20 -5.67 5.84
CA VAL A 192 -7.82 -4.51 5.20
C VAL A 192 -7.19 -3.23 5.74
N TRP A 193 -6.55 -2.48 4.86
CA TRP A 193 -6.00 -1.18 5.17
C TRP A 193 -7.09 -0.12 5.21
N ASN A 194 -7.03 0.76 6.21
CA ASN A 194 -7.97 1.86 6.39
C ASN A 194 -7.93 2.83 5.19
N PRO A 195 -9.07 3.39 4.72
CA PRO A 195 -9.14 4.36 3.63
C PRO A 195 -8.26 5.63 3.81
N ASP A 196 -7.92 5.99 5.05
CA ASP A 196 -7.02 7.09 5.44
C ASP A 196 -5.54 6.69 5.52
N THR A 197 -5.19 5.43 5.25
CA THR A 197 -3.80 5.00 5.18
C THR A 197 -3.12 5.62 3.96
N ARG A 198 -1.94 6.20 4.17
CA ARG A 198 -1.09 6.75 3.11
C ARG A 198 -0.17 5.67 2.54
N PHE A 199 -0.15 5.56 1.24
CA PHE A 199 0.79 4.75 0.47
C PHE A 199 1.61 5.61 -0.49
N ILE A 200 2.87 5.23 -0.65
CA ILE A 200 3.76 5.75 -1.69
C ILE A 200 3.86 4.73 -2.81
N PHE A 201 3.65 5.20 -4.03
CA PHE A 201 3.88 4.46 -5.28
C PHE A 201 4.88 5.21 -6.14
N LYS A 202 5.58 4.49 -7.03
CA LYS A 202 6.38 5.14 -8.07
C LYS A 202 5.51 5.44 -9.28
N THR A 203 5.69 6.61 -9.88
CA THR A 203 5.00 6.97 -11.12
C THR A 203 5.80 6.49 -12.31
N ASP A 204 5.10 6.11 -13.38
CA ASP A 204 5.73 5.80 -14.66
C ASP A 204 6.07 7.12 -15.37
N ASN A 205 7.35 7.32 -15.69
CA ASN A 205 7.86 8.52 -16.35
C ASN A 205 8.01 8.35 -17.87
N ASP A 206 7.65 7.20 -18.43
CA ASP A 206 7.84 6.92 -19.85
C ASP A 206 6.67 7.48 -20.70
N TYR A 207 6.66 8.79 -20.92
CA TYR A 207 5.96 9.44 -22.05
C TYR A 207 6.74 10.62 -22.65
#